data_AF-A0A828SQB9-F1
#
_entry.id   AF-A0A828SQB9-F1
#
_cell.length_a   1.000
_cell.length_b   1.000
_cell.length_c   1.000
_cell.angle_alpha   90.00
_cell.angle_beta   90.00
_cell.angle_gamma   90.00
#
_symmetry.space_group_name_H-M   'P 1'
#
loop_
_entity.id
_entity.type
_entity.pdbx_description
1 polymer ?
#
loop_
_entity_poly.entity_id
_entity_poly.type
_entity_poly.pdbx_seq_one_letter_code
_entity_poly.pdbx_strand_id
1 'polypeptide(L)'
;MAALKEPVKIFIVQALACRDTPQEVVEQVKQEFGVDISRSQCECYDPTKYSGRNLSKKFVELFELTREKFDKGLIDIPIANKYYRLKQYQRQLEKTRNVKTA
;
A
#
# COMPACT_ATOMS: atom_id res chain seq x y z
N MET A 1 23.68 5.51 -2.23
CA MET A 1 22.46 4.76 -1.87
C MET A 1 22.65 3.33 -2.35
N ALA A 2 22.49 2.33 -1.49
CA ALA A 2 22.65 0.94 -1.89
C ALA A 2 21.65 0.61 -3.01
N ALA A 3 22.13 0.02 -4.10
CA ALA A 3 21.28 -0.41 -5.19
C ALA A 3 20.42 -1.59 -4.71
N LEU A 4 19.13 -1.35 -4.47
CA LEU A 4 18.19 -2.42 -4.13
C LEU A 4 18.14 -3.44 -5.28
N LYS A 5 18.07 -4.73 -4.92
CA LYS A 5 17.84 -5.79 -5.89
C LYS A 5 16.46 -5.60 -6.53
N GLU A 6 16.34 -5.97 -7.81
CA GLU A 6 15.09 -5.88 -8.57
C GLU A 6 13.85 -6.47 -7.83
N PRO A 7 13.91 -7.68 -7.21
CA PRO A 7 12.76 -8.22 -6.47
C PRO A 7 12.29 -7.33 -5.31
N VAL A 8 13.22 -6.67 -4.60
CA VAL A 8 12.89 -5.76 -3.49
C VAL A 8 12.16 -4.52 -4.02
N LYS A 9 12.58 -3.99 -5.18
CA LYS A 9 11.90 -2.86 -5.82
C LYS A 9 10.47 -3.22 -6.25
N ILE A 10 10.30 -4.38 -6.87
CA ILE A 10 8.99 -4.90 -7.29
C ILE A 10 8.06 -5.01 -6.07
N PHE A 11 8.56 -5.57 -4.97
CA PHE A 11 7.80 -5.71 -3.73
C PHE A 11 7.36 -4.35 -3.17
N ILE A 12 8.28 -3.38 -3.07
CA ILE A 12 7.96 -2.03 -2.57
C ILE A 12 6.86 -1.38 -3.41
N VAL A 13 6.98 -1.44 -4.75
CA VAL A 13 5.99 -0.86 -5.67
C VAL A 13 4.62 -1.52 -5.51
N GLN A 14 4.58 -2.85 -5.37
CA GLN A 14 3.34 -3.59 -5.18
C GLN A 14 2.68 -3.31 -3.82
N ALA A 15 3.44 -3.28 -2.73
CA ALA A 15 2.94 -2.99 -1.40
C ALA A 15 2.36 -1.57 -1.32
N LEU A 16 3.07 -0.57 -1.88
CA LEU A 16 2.56 0.80 -1.97
C LEU A 16 1.30 0.89 -2.85
N ALA A 17 1.24 0.13 -3.95
CA ALA A 17 0.03 0.05 -4.78
C ALA A 17 -1.16 -0.54 -3.99
N CYS A 18 -0.92 -1.47 -3.06
CA CYS A 18 -1.93 -2.04 -2.16
C CYS A 18 -2.37 -1.10 -1.01
N ARG A 19 -1.97 0.18 -1.01
CA ARG A 19 -2.28 1.20 0.03
C ARG A 19 -1.54 1.02 1.36
N ASP A 20 -0.50 0.20 1.42
CA ASP A 20 0.35 0.15 2.60
C ASP A 20 1.10 1.48 2.76
N THR A 21 1.28 1.91 4.01
CA THR A 21 2.02 3.13 4.29
C THR A 21 3.52 2.92 4.08
N PRO A 22 4.29 3.96 3.70
CA PRO A 22 5.74 3.83 3.52
C PRO A 22 6.47 3.27 4.75
N GLN A 23 5.93 3.47 5.96
CA GLN A 23 6.50 2.93 7.19
C GLN A 23 6.26 1.42 7.31
N GLU A 24 5.04 0.94 7.04
CA GLU A 24 4.74 -0.50 7.03
C GLU A 24 5.57 -1.23 5.97
N VAL A 25 5.74 -0.63 4.79
CA VAL A 25 6.55 -1.23 3.70
C VAL A 25 8.02 -1.39 4.10
N VAL A 26 8.59 -0.44 4.85
CA VAL A 26 9.96 -0.57 5.39
C VAL A 26 10.07 -1.79 6.30
N GLU A 27 9.10 -1.95 7.21
CA GLU A 27 9.07 -3.08 8.15
C GLU A 27 8.88 -4.41 7.41
N GLN A 28 7.99 -4.47 6.43
CA GLN A 28 7.76 -5.65 5.60
C GLN A 28 9.03 -6.03 4.81
N VAL A 29 9.71 -5.06 4.19
CA VAL A 29 10.96 -5.33 3.45
C VAL A 29 12.05 -5.84 4.38
N LYS A 30 12.14 -5.32 5.61
CA LYS A 30 13.08 -5.81 6.61
C LYS A 30 12.76 -7.25 7.03
N GLN A 31 11.49 -7.60 7.17
CA GLN A 31 11.05 -8.96 7.54
C GLN A 31 11.29 -9.97 6.41
N GLU A 32 10.89 -9.64 5.17
CA GLU A 32 10.93 -10.57 4.04
C GLU A 32 12.33 -10.69 3.41
N PHE A 33 13.07 -9.57 3.33
CA PHE A 33 14.35 -9.51 2.61
C PHE A 33 15.55 -9.25 3.51
N GLY A 34 15.35 -8.95 4.79
CA GLY A 34 16.45 -8.61 5.72
C GLY A 34 17.17 -7.30 5.34
N VAL A 35 16.54 -6.43 4.55
CA VAL A 35 17.14 -5.19 4.06
C VAL A 35 16.56 -4.00 4.83
N ASP A 36 17.43 -3.24 5.49
CA ASP A 36 17.07 -1.95 6.08
C ASP A 36 17.02 -0.88 4.99
N ILE A 37 15.83 -0.30 4.78
CA ILE A 37 15.58 0.81 3.85
C ILE A 37 15.00 2.00 4.60
N SER A 38 15.26 3.22 4.12
CA SER A 38 14.65 4.41 4.71
C SER A 38 13.23 4.62 4.18
N ARG A 39 12.38 5.24 5.00
CA ARG A 39 11.04 5.66 4.57
C ARG A 39 11.08 6.55 3.33
N SER A 40 12.03 7.49 3.28
CA SER A 40 12.24 8.38 2.13
C SER A 40 12.58 7.61 0.86
N GLN A 41 13.31 6.50 0.97
CA GLN A 41 13.64 5.63 -0.16
C GLN A 41 12.40 4.88 -0.67
N CYS A 42 11.49 4.45 0.22
CA CYS A 42 10.19 3.89 -0.18
C CYS A 42 9.34 4.89 -0.96
N GLU A 43 9.29 6.15 -0.50
CA GLU A 43 8.49 7.21 -1.16
C GLU A 43 8.95 7.49 -2.61
N CYS A 44 10.19 7.17 -2.97
CA CYS A 44 10.68 7.28 -4.34
C CYS A 44 10.09 6.22 -5.30
N TYR A 45 9.46 5.16 -4.78
CA TYR A 45 8.81 4.11 -5.57
C TYR A 45 7.30 4.30 -5.70
N ASP A 46 6.75 5.41 -5.19
CA ASP A 46 5.35 5.79 -5.34
C ASP A 46 5.19 6.87 -6.44
N PRO A 47 4.63 6.54 -7.61
CA PRO A 47 4.45 7.50 -8.70
C PRO A 47 3.43 8.60 -8.40
N THR A 48 2.60 8.45 -7.35
CA THR A 48 1.63 9.48 -6.93
C THR A 48 2.30 10.60 -6.11
N LYS A 49 3.54 10.41 -5.68
CA LYS A 49 4.32 11.38 -4.89
C LYS A 49 5.35 12.09 -5.75
N TYR A 50 5.69 13.31 -5.34
CA TYR A 50 6.75 14.09 -5.98
C TYR A 50 8.10 13.35 -6.03
N SER A 51 8.42 12.60 -4.96
CA SER A 51 9.64 11.79 -4.84
C SER A 51 9.73 10.68 -5.90
N GLY A 52 8.59 10.16 -6.38
CA GLY A 52 8.53 9.09 -7.38
C GLY A 52 8.37 9.55 -8.83
N ARG A 53 8.45 10.86 -9.12
CA ARG A 53 8.32 11.39 -10.48
C ARG A 53 9.33 10.85 -11.49
N ASN A 54 10.49 10.39 -11.01
CA ASN A 54 11.58 9.86 -11.83
C ASN A 54 11.58 8.32 -11.88
N LEU A 55 10.49 7.68 -11.45
CA LEU A 55 10.34 6.24 -11.49
C LEU A 55 10.29 5.74 -12.94
N SER A 56 10.89 4.59 -13.22
CA SER A 56 10.89 4.04 -14.58
C SER A 56 9.48 3.62 -15.00
N LYS A 57 9.17 3.75 -16.30
CA LYS A 57 7.84 3.40 -16.85
C LYS A 57 7.37 1.99 -16.45
N LYS A 58 8.29 1.02 -16.45
CA LYS A 58 8.03 -0.37 -16.01
C LYS A 58 7.42 -0.44 -14.60
N PHE A 59 7.94 0.34 -13.65
CA PHE A 59 7.43 0.33 -12.28
C PHE A 59 6.16 1.17 -12.12
N VAL A 60 5.98 2.23 -12.92
CA VAL A 60 4.72 2.98 -12.96
C VAL A 60 3.59 2.10 -13.47
N GLU A 61 3.78 1.39 -14.58
CA GLU A 61 2.81 0.45 -15.13
C GLU A 61 2.49 -0.68 -14.14
N LEU A 62 3.50 -1.22 -13.46
CA LEU A 62 3.30 -2.22 -12.40
C LEU A 62 2.47 -1.67 -11.24
N PHE A 63 2.73 -0.43 -10.81
CA PHE A 63 1.98 0.23 -9.74
C PHE A 63 0.51 0.38 -10.11
N GLU A 64 0.24 0.95 -11.29
CA GLU A 64 -1.13 1.19 -11.78
C GLU A 64 -1.90 -0.12 -11.94
N LEU A 65 -1.29 -1.14 -12.56
CA LEU A 65 -1.92 -2.45 -12.74
C LEU A 65 -2.20 -3.14 -11.39
N THR A 66 -1.28 -3.03 -10.43
CA THR A 66 -1.48 -3.61 -9.10
C THR A 66 -2.58 -2.85 -8.33
N ARG A 67 -2.61 -1.53 -8.45
CA ARG A 67 -3.64 -0.68 -7.85
C ARG A 67 -5.03 -0.99 -8.39
N GLU A 68 -5.14 -1.15 -9.70
CA GLU A 68 -6.40 -1.49 -10.36
C GLU A 68 -6.90 -2.86 -9.90
N LYS A 69 -6.00 -3.86 -9.79
CA LYS A 69 -6.36 -5.19 -9.26
C LYS A 69 -6.78 -5.12 -7.79
N PHE A 70 -6.10 -4.32 -6.97
CA PHE A 70 -6.45 -4.11 -5.58
C PHE A 70 -7.84 -3.46 -5.45
N ASP A 71 -8.10 -2.41 -6.23
CA ASP A 71 -9.38 -1.68 -6.21
C ASP A 71 -10.53 -2.50 -6.79
N LYS A 72 -10.26 -3.40 -7.75
CA LYS A 72 -11.20 -4.43 -8.22
C LYS A 72 -11.44 -5.54 -7.19
N GLY A 73 -10.71 -5.56 -6.07
CA GLY A 73 -10.82 -6.58 -5.04
C GLY A 73 -10.27 -7.95 -5.45
N LEU A 74 -9.46 -8.01 -6.50
CA LEU A 74 -8.85 -9.25 -7.00
C LEU A 74 -7.64 -9.68 -6.16
N ILE A 75 -7.09 -8.77 -5.37
CA ILE A 75 -6.09 -9.08 -4.33
C ILE A 75 -6.85 -9.32 -3.05
N ASP A 76 -7.27 -10.58 -2.86
CA ASP A 76 -8.00 -10.96 -1.67
C ASP A 76 -7.01 -11.09 -0.50
N ILE A 77 -7.01 -10.10 0.39
CA ILE A 77 -6.39 -10.27 1.70
C ILE A 77 -7.26 -11.29 2.44
N PRO A 78 -6.70 -12.41 2.95
CA PRO A 78 -7.46 -13.40 3.71
C PRO A 78 -7.87 -12.81 5.07
N ILE A 79 -8.92 -12.00 5.07
CA ILE A 79 -9.55 -11.44 6.26
C ILE A 79 -10.77 -12.30 6.56
N ALA A 80 -10.64 -13.18 7.55
CA ALA A 80 -11.77 -13.94 8.05
C ALA A 80 -12.95 -13.01 8.39
N ASN A 81 -14.15 -13.38 7.92
CA ASN A 81 -15.40 -12.65 8.18
C ASN A 81 -15.38 -11.16 7.76
N LYS A 82 -14.67 -10.80 6.68
CA LYS A 82 -14.58 -9.44 6.11
C LYS A 82 -15.95 -8.75 5.99
N TYR A 83 -16.94 -9.44 5.44
CA TYR A 83 -18.30 -8.91 5.27
C TYR A 83 -18.98 -8.55 6.60
N TYR A 84 -18.88 -9.44 7.60
CA TYR A 84 -19.44 -9.19 8.92
C TYR A 84 -18.79 -7.97 9.57
N ARG A 85 -17.45 -7.88 9.54
CA ARG A 85 -16.70 -6.75 10.11
C ARG A 85 -17.06 -5.43 9.42
N LEU A 86 -17.13 -5.41 8.08
CA LEU A 86 -17.55 -4.23 7.31
C LEU A 86 -18.98 -3.78 7.66
N LYS A 87 -19.92 -4.73 7.82
CA LYS A 87 -21.29 -4.42 8.23
C LYS A 87 -21.36 -3.81 9.63
N GLN A 88 -20.54 -4.27 10.59
CA GLN A 88 -20.46 -3.65 11.91
C GLN A 88 -19.87 -2.23 11.84
N TYR A 89 -18.84 -2.03 11.02
CA TYR A 89 -18.22 -0.72 10.84
C TYR A 89 -19.20 0.29 10.21
N GLN A 90 -19.93 -0.13 9.18
CA GLN A 90 -21.00 0.68 8.55
C GLN A 90 -22.06 1.09 9.58
N ARG A 91 -22.52 0.15 10.42
CA ARG A 91 -23.47 0.45 11.50
C ARG A 91 -22.94 1.46 12.51
N GLN A 92 -21.65 1.41 12.85
CA GLN A 92 -21.03 2.41 13.73
C GLN A 92 -20.99 3.78 13.06
N LEU A 93 -20.56 3.86 11.79
CA LEU A 93 -20.53 5.11 11.03
C LEU A 93 -21.92 5.75 10.94
N GLU A 94 -22.97 4.95 10.69
CA GLU A 94 -24.36 5.43 10.65
C GLU A 94 -24.86 5.95 11.99
N LYS A 95 -24.45 5.32 13.10
CA LYS A 95 -24.76 5.81 14.46
C LYS A 95 -24.07 7.14 14.75
N THR A 96 -22.80 7.28 14.38
CA THR A 96 -22.02 8.50 14.62
C THR A 96 -22.47 9.65 13.71
N ARG A 97 -22.95 9.38 12.49
CA ARG A 97 -23.45 10.41 11.56
C ARG A 97 -24.65 11.20 12.12
N ASN A 98 -25.40 10.63 13.05
CA ASN A 98 -26.56 11.28 13.68
C ASN A 98 -26.21 12.00 14.99
N VAL A 99 -24.94 11.95 15.43
CA VAL A 99 -24.45 12.79 16.50
C VAL A 99 -24.12 14.14 15.86
N LYS A 100 -24.96 15.16 16.08
CA LYS A 100 -24.61 16.53 15.72
C LYS A 100 -23.26 16.83 16.37
N THR A 101 -22.24 17.10 15.55
CA THR A 101 -20.98 17.68 16.02
C THR A 101 -21.36 18.94 16.79
N ALA A 102 -21.15 18.92 18.11
CA ALA A 102 -21.34 20.06 18.97
C ALA A 102 -20.25 21.11 18.70
#